data_AF-S7WDD2-F1
#
_entry.id   AF-S7WDD2-F1
#
_cell.length_a   1.000
_cell.length_b   1.000
_cell.length_c   1.000
_cell.angle_alpha   90.00
_cell.angle_beta   90.00
_cell.angle_gamma   90.00
#
_symmetry.space_group_name_H-M   'P 1'
#
loop_
_entity.id
_entity.type
_entity.pdbx_description
1 polymer ?
#
loop_
_entity_poly.entity_id
_entity_poly.type
_entity_poly.pdbx_seq_one_letter_code
_entity_poly.pdbx_strand_id
1 'polypeptide(L)'
;MEEPITLIMSRLHENEEDIRNMALSMLIDHIKKDPSIITVEIVEELILLYKSLKSTPKQKLADILSFIALTSDDIQTLTYRIKGGVTDLKIFGIQYVKKLVNLIIEYNRENDNNSLELFKGSDIKKEELEIVNTECIEFLIDHNAEIDCIDFLYEIKEMNRIIDKVDEYNYERVMQYLKGLSSFDNEINYVMLEIYKKMNKLIDEVLLYVKLRNIGKIEEIINRVDFHQRCQIAYILSKLNIRIENKEL
;
A
#
# COMPACT_ATOMS: atom_id res chain seq x y z
N MET A 1 -37.77 6.95 2.40
CA MET A 1 -36.52 7.31 3.10
C MET A 1 -36.73 7.04 4.58
N GLU A 2 -35.84 6.29 5.21
CA GLU A 2 -35.88 6.13 6.66
C GLU A 2 -35.63 7.51 7.31
N GLU A 3 -36.45 7.89 8.30
CA GLU A 3 -36.35 9.17 9.04
C GLU A 3 -34.93 9.60 9.46
N PRO A 4 -33.99 8.69 9.81
CA PRO A 4 -32.62 9.06 10.20
C PRO A 4 -31.82 9.76 9.09
N ILE A 5 -31.97 9.32 7.83
CA ILE A 5 -31.16 9.85 6.72
C ILE A 5 -31.61 11.25 6.34
N THR A 6 -32.92 11.48 6.29
CA THR A 6 -33.48 12.80 6.01
C THR A 6 -33.02 13.82 7.06
N LEU A 7 -32.96 13.40 8.34
CA LEU A 7 -32.42 14.24 9.40
C LEU A 7 -30.93 14.52 9.18
N ILE A 8 -30.10 13.51 8.89
CA ILE A 8 -28.67 13.69 8.60
C ILE A 8 -28.46 14.66 7.44
N MET A 9 -29.19 14.49 6.34
CA MET A 9 -29.12 15.39 5.18
C MET A 9 -29.49 16.83 5.54
N SER A 10 -30.54 17.04 6.35
CA SER A 10 -30.89 18.39 6.81
C SER A 10 -29.78 19.05 7.63
N ARG A 11 -29.06 18.28 8.46
CA ARG A 11 -27.92 18.78 9.26
C ARG A 11 -26.70 19.10 8.42
N LEU A 12 -26.52 18.42 7.29
CA LEU A 12 -25.42 18.68 6.37
C LEU A 12 -25.55 20.04 5.66
N HIS A 13 -26.76 20.58 5.54
CA HIS A 13 -27.02 21.91 4.98
C HIS A 13 -26.89 23.04 6.01
N GLU A 14 -26.71 22.75 7.30
CA GLU A 14 -26.54 23.78 8.32
C GLU A 14 -25.18 24.49 8.19
N ASN A 15 -25.13 25.78 8.57
CA ASN A 15 -23.92 26.59 8.41
C ASN A 15 -22.82 26.26 9.43
N GLU A 16 -23.17 25.64 10.55
CA GLU A 16 -22.22 25.30 11.61
C GLU A 16 -21.33 24.12 11.19
N GLU A 17 -20.03 24.32 11.28
CA GLU A 17 -19.03 23.32 10.87
C GLU A 17 -19.03 22.08 11.76
N ASP A 18 -19.22 22.26 13.07
CA ASP A 18 -19.27 21.15 14.03
C ASP A 18 -20.48 20.24 13.81
N ILE A 19 -21.65 20.82 13.56
CA ILE A 19 -22.87 20.06 13.26
C ILE A 19 -22.71 19.27 11.96
N ARG A 20 -22.14 19.89 10.92
CA ARG A 20 -21.85 19.20 9.66
C ARG A 20 -20.86 18.07 9.85
N ASN A 21 -19.78 18.28 10.61
CA ASN A 21 -18.80 17.24 10.89
C ASN A 21 -19.44 16.05 11.61
N MET A 22 -20.31 16.29 12.59
CA MET A 22 -21.04 15.23 13.28
C MET A 22 -21.99 14.49 12.33
N ALA A 23 -22.71 15.22 11.48
CA ALA A 23 -23.60 14.62 10.48
C ALA A 23 -22.84 13.77 9.45
N LEU A 24 -21.66 14.21 9.00
CA LEU A 24 -20.79 13.43 8.10
C LEU A 24 -20.31 12.13 8.76
N SER A 25 -19.94 12.17 10.03
CA SER A 25 -19.58 10.96 10.79
C SER A 25 -20.77 10.00 10.94
N MET A 26 -21.96 10.52 11.26
CA MET A 26 -23.18 9.71 11.33
C MET A 26 -23.55 9.07 9.99
N LEU A 27 -23.36 9.82 8.89
CA LEU A 27 -23.59 9.33 7.55
C LEU A 27 -22.69 8.13 7.25
N ILE A 28 -21.39 8.22 7.52
CA ILE A 28 -20.44 7.10 7.35
C ILE A 28 -20.92 5.86 8.10
N ASP A 29 -21.31 6.01 9.36
CA ASP A 29 -21.76 4.89 10.19
C ASP A 29 -23.02 4.22 9.65
N HIS A 30 -23.95 5.00 9.07
CA HIS A 30 -25.15 4.46 8.43
C HIS A 30 -24.82 3.72 7.13
N ILE A 31 -24.00 4.32 6.27
CA ILE A 31 -23.57 3.70 5.00
C ILE A 31 -22.88 2.36 5.26
N LYS A 32 -22.03 2.28 6.28
CA LYS A 32 -21.34 1.03 6.64
C LYS A 32 -22.28 -0.06 7.15
N LYS A 33 -23.38 0.32 7.81
CA LYS A 33 -24.36 -0.63 8.34
C LYS A 33 -25.31 -1.12 7.26
N ASP A 34 -25.79 -0.20 6.43
CA ASP A 34 -26.70 -0.50 5.33
C ASP A 34 -26.36 0.38 4.12
N PRO A 35 -25.62 -0.16 3.14
CA PRO A 35 -25.30 0.56 1.90
C PRO A 35 -26.52 0.85 1.02
N SER A 36 -27.62 0.12 1.17
CA SER A 36 -28.83 0.27 0.32
C SER A 36 -29.56 1.59 0.56
N ILE A 37 -29.27 2.23 1.69
CA ILE A 37 -29.70 3.57 2.06
C ILE A 37 -29.29 4.62 1.03
N ILE A 38 -28.16 4.42 0.35
CA ILE A 38 -27.67 5.37 -0.64
C ILE A 38 -28.39 5.16 -1.96
N THR A 39 -29.38 6.03 -2.21
CA THR A 39 -30.04 6.13 -3.51
C THR A 39 -29.31 7.12 -4.41
N VAL A 40 -29.56 7.03 -5.72
CA VAL A 40 -29.01 7.97 -6.72
C VAL A 40 -29.32 9.44 -6.36
N GLU A 41 -30.53 9.71 -5.88
CA GLU A 41 -30.97 11.05 -5.46
C GLU A 41 -30.11 11.61 -4.31
N ILE A 42 -29.78 10.78 -3.32
CA ILE A 42 -28.92 11.18 -2.20
C ILE A 42 -27.49 11.47 -2.69
N VAL A 43 -26.97 10.65 -3.60
CA VAL A 43 -25.64 10.89 -4.18
C VAL A 43 -25.59 12.22 -4.94
N GLU A 44 -26.61 12.51 -5.75
CA GLU A 44 -26.72 13.79 -6.47
C GLU A 44 -26.74 14.99 -5.51
N GLU A 45 -27.50 14.89 -4.42
CA GLU A 45 -27.57 15.92 -3.39
C GLU A 45 -26.21 16.12 -2.69
N LEU A 46 -25.52 15.03 -2.33
CA LEU A 46 -24.18 15.10 -1.72
C LEU A 46 -23.14 15.72 -2.68
N ILE A 47 -23.24 15.44 -3.98
CA ILE A 47 -22.36 16.05 -4.99
C ILE A 47 -22.64 17.56 -5.10
N LEU A 48 -23.90 17.99 -5.05
CA LEU A 48 -24.26 19.41 -5.04
C LEU A 48 -23.71 20.10 -3.79
N LEU A 49 -23.87 19.47 -2.62
CA LEU A 49 -23.33 19.98 -1.36
C LEU A 49 -21.80 20.10 -1.44
N TYR A 50 -21.10 19.08 -1.92
CA TYR A 50 -19.65 19.08 -2.10
C TYR A 50 -19.15 20.28 -2.93
N LYS A 51 -19.88 20.68 -3.98
CA LYS A 51 -19.54 21.85 -4.79
C LYS A 51 -19.63 23.17 -4.01
N SER A 52 -20.57 23.26 -3.06
CA SER A 52 -20.80 24.46 -2.23
C SER A 52 -19.86 24.56 -1.02
N LEU A 53 -19.40 23.42 -0.49
CA LEU A 53 -18.55 23.37 0.70
C LEU A 53 -17.13 23.88 0.44
N LYS A 54 -16.47 24.27 1.53
CA LYS A 54 -15.07 24.72 1.60
C LYS A 54 -14.36 24.06 2.79
N SER A 55 -13.03 24.12 2.82
CA SER A 55 -12.20 23.63 3.94
C SER A 55 -12.37 22.13 4.23
N THR A 56 -12.20 21.72 5.49
CA THR A 56 -12.23 20.34 5.98
C THR A 56 -13.54 19.58 5.73
N PRO A 57 -14.74 20.16 5.87
CA PRO A 57 -15.99 19.44 5.60
C PRO A 57 -16.09 18.99 4.13
N LYS A 58 -15.54 19.80 3.21
CA LYS A 58 -15.47 19.44 1.79
C LYS A 58 -14.61 18.21 1.57
N GLN A 59 -13.45 18.15 2.24
CA GLN A 59 -12.52 17.04 2.13
C GLN A 59 -13.10 15.75 2.72
N LYS A 60 -13.72 15.82 3.90
CA LYS A 60 -14.42 14.67 4.49
C LYS A 60 -15.55 14.17 3.59
N LEU A 61 -16.33 15.07 3.00
CA LEU A 61 -17.38 14.68 2.07
C LEU A 61 -16.81 14.06 0.79
N ALA A 62 -15.65 14.51 0.29
CA ALA A 62 -14.95 13.83 -0.80
C ALA A 62 -14.56 12.40 -0.41
N ASP A 63 -14.00 12.17 0.77
CA ASP A 63 -13.69 10.80 1.23
C ASP A 63 -14.94 9.90 1.26
N ILE A 64 -16.08 10.43 1.71
CA ILE A 64 -17.37 9.72 1.69
C ILE A 64 -17.81 9.43 0.26
N LEU A 65 -17.80 10.43 -0.63
CA LEU A 65 -18.16 10.25 -2.04
C LEU A 65 -17.28 9.22 -2.75
N SER A 66 -15.98 9.18 -2.41
CA SER A 66 -15.07 8.13 -2.87
C SER A 66 -15.54 6.74 -2.43
N PHE A 67 -15.88 6.57 -1.15
CA PHE A 67 -16.37 5.30 -0.62
C PHE A 67 -17.70 4.87 -1.26
N ILE A 68 -18.59 5.83 -1.53
CA ILE A 68 -19.87 5.56 -2.21
C ILE A 68 -19.65 5.13 -3.66
N ALA A 69 -18.72 5.77 -4.36
CA ALA A 69 -18.43 5.48 -5.77
C ALA A 69 -17.75 4.12 -6.01
N LEU A 70 -17.33 3.43 -4.93
CA LEU A 70 -16.50 2.22 -4.93
C LEU A 70 -16.94 1.15 -5.94
N THR A 71 -18.25 0.97 -6.15
CA THR A 71 -18.80 -0.06 -7.03
C THR A 71 -19.33 0.47 -8.36
N SER A 72 -19.46 1.79 -8.50
CA SER A 72 -20.15 2.42 -9.64
C SER A 72 -19.20 3.16 -10.57
N ASP A 73 -18.18 3.82 -10.04
CA ASP A 73 -17.30 4.70 -10.80
C ASP A 73 -15.88 4.71 -10.21
N ASP A 74 -15.00 4.00 -10.91
CA ASP A 74 -13.60 3.81 -10.56
C ASP A 74 -12.81 5.14 -10.59
N ILE A 75 -13.11 6.01 -11.56
CA ILE A 75 -12.45 7.31 -11.72
C ILE A 75 -12.84 8.22 -10.57
N GLN A 76 -14.12 8.29 -10.24
CA GLN A 76 -14.61 9.09 -9.13
C GLN A 76 -14.09 8.57 -7.78
N THR A 77 -14.03 7.25 -7.60
CA THR A 77 -13.46 6.64 -6.40
C THR A 77 -12.06 7.18 -6.13
N LEU A 78 -11.14 7.05 -7.09
CA LEU A 78 -9.77 7.53 -6.91
C LEU A 78 -9.70 9.07 -6.82
N THR A 79 -10.42 9.77 -7.70
CA THR A 79 -10.40 11.25 -7.76
C THR A 79 -10.86 11.89 -6.46
N TYR A 80 -11.94 11.38 -5.87
CA TYR A 80 -12.44 11.91 -4.61
C TYR A 80 -11.56 11.53 -3.43
N ARG A 81 -10.93 10.34 -3.44
CA ARG A 81 -9.96 9.99 -2.38
C ARG A 81 -8.79 10.97 -2.35
N ILE A 82 -8.25 11.30 -3.52
CA ILE A 82 -7.15 12.26 -3.65
C ILE A 82 -7.54 13.65 -3.16
N LYS A 83 -8.78 14.09 -3.44
CA LYS A 83 -9.29 15.41 -3.00
C LYS A 83 -9.67 15.47 -1.52
N GLY A 84 -10.04 14.33 -0.94
CA GLY A 84 -10.44 14.19 0.46
C GLY A 84 -9.24 14.08 1.37
N GLY A 85 -8.69 12.86 1.51
CA GLY A 85 -7.41 12.59 2.16
C GLY A 85 -7.35 12.97 3.65
N VAL A 86 -8.48 13.24 4.30
CA VAL A 86 -8.53 13.67 5.72
C VAL A 86 -9.11 12.60 6.63
N THR A 87 -9.88 11.68 6.06
CA THR A 87 -10.50 10.57 6.77
C THR A 87 -9.58 9.35 6.74
N ASP A 88 -9.31 8.78 7.91
CA ASP A 88 -8.47 7.59 8.06
C ASP A 88 -9.08 6.40 7.30
N LEU A 89 -8.26 5.69 6.52
CA LEU A 89 -8.64 4.49 5.77
C LEU A 89 -9.24 3.39 6.66
N LYS A 90 -8.87 3.35 7.96
CA LYS A 90 -9.43 2.44 8.99
C LYS A 90 -10.94 2.57 9.11
N ILE A 91 -11.49 3.75 8.81
CA ILE A 91 -12.93 3.99 8.85
C ILE A 91 -13.64 3.22 7.73
N PHE A 92 -13.08 3.15 6.53
CA PHE A 92 -13.70 2.50 5.37
C PHE A 92 -13.39 0.99 5.30
N GLY A 93 -12.26 0.58 5.86
CA GLY A 93 -11.86 -0.81 6.00
C GLY A 93 -11.15 -1.38 4.77
N ILE A 94 -10.67 -2.62 4.93
CA ILE A 94 -9.68 -3.21 4.00
C ILE A 94 -10.17 -3.38 2.57
N GLN A 95 -11.46 -3.62 2.34
CA GLN A 95 -11.98 -3.82 0.98
C GLN A 95 -11.92 -2.54 0.14
N TYR A 96 -12.18 -1.39 0.77
CA TYR A 96 -12.02 -0.09 0.13
C TYR A 96 -10.55 0.15 -0.23
N VAL A 97 -9.63 -0.12 0.69
CA VAL A 97 -8.18 0.04 0.45
C VAL A 97 -7.69 -0.88 -0.67
N LYS A 98 -8.13 -2.13 -0.71
CA LYS A 98 -7.79 -3.06 -1.81
C LYS A 98 -8.28 -2.56 -3.17
N LYS A 99 -9.47 -1.97 -3.23
CA LYS A 99 -9.95 -1.34 -4.48
C LYS A 99 -9.10 -0.13 -4.84
N LEU A 100 -8.75 0.74 -3.90
CA LEU A 100 -7.85 1.88 -4.16
C LEU A 100 -6.51 1.41 -4.73
N VAL A 101 -5.91 0.40 -4.12
CA VAL A 101 -4.66 -0.23 -4.60
C VAL A 101 -4.78 -0.68 -6.06
N ASN A 102 -5.85 -1.39 -6.41
CA ASN A 102 -6.08 -1.82 -7.79
C ASN A 102 -6.25 -0.65 -8.76
N LEU A 103 -6.99 0.39 -8.35
CA LEU A 103 -7.18 1.59 -9.17
C LEU A 103 -5.87 2.34 -9.41
N ILE A 104 -5.00 2.40 -8.40
CA ILE A 104 -3.67 3.00 -8.51
C ILE A 104 -2.80 2.19 -9.47
N ILE A 105 -2.83 0.86 -9.38
CA ILE A 105 -2.09 -0.01 -10.31
C ILE A 105 -2.57 0.22 -11.74
N GLU A 106 -3.88 0.23 -11.98
CA GLU A 106 -4.47 0.50 -13.30
C GLU A 106 -4.07 1.88 -13.82
N TYR A 107 -4.18 2.92 -12.98
CA TYR A 107 -3.73 4.27 -13.32
C TYR A 107 -2.26 4.28 -13.75
N ASN A 108 -1.36 3.67 -12.99
CA ASN A 108 0.07 3.63 -13.32
C ASN A 108 0.34 2.86 -14.62
N ARG A 109 -0.33 1.73 -14.84
CA ARG A 109 -0.20 0.95 -16.09
C ARG A 109 -0.66 1.75 -17.31
N GLU A 110 -1.78 2.47 -17.22
CA GLU A 110 -2.27 3.32 -18.31
C GLU A 110 -1.31 4.48 -18.62
N ASN A 111 -0.72 5.09 -17.58
CA ASN A 111 0.29 6.12 -17.74
C ASN A 111 1.55 5.59 -18.43
N ASP A 112 2.06 4.43 -18.00
CA ASP A 112 3.24 3.79 -18.61
C ASP A 112 3.00 3.45 -20.10
N ASN A 113 1.78 3.02 -20.45
CA ASN A 113 1.40 2.65 -21.81
C ASN A 113 0.96 3.84 -22.68
N ASN A 114 0.95 5.07 -22.16
CA ASN A 114 0.38 6.26 -22.79
C ASN A 114 -1.07 6.05 -23.30
N SER A 115 -1.82 5.18 -22.63
CA SER A 115 -3.15 4.72 -23.02
C SER A 115 -4.18 5.03 -21.95
N LEU A 116 -4.10 6.20 -21.30
CA LEU A 116 -5.07 6.73 -20.33
C LEU A 116 -6.50 6.68 -20.90
N GLU A 117 -7.14 5.53 -20.84
CA GLU A 117 -8.45 5.22 -21.42
C GLU A 117 -9.51 5.39 -20.35
N LEU A 118 -9.27 4.83 -19.16
CA LEU A 118 -10.13 5.02 -17.99
C LEU A 118 -9.89 6.40 -17.36
N PHE A 119 -8.64 6.80 -17.14
CA PHE A 119 -8.34 8.05 -16.42
C PHE A 119 -8.14 9.27 -17.33
N LYS A 120 -8.62 9.22 -18.57
CA LYS A 120 -8.45 10.30 -19.53
C LYS A 120 -9.11 11.60 -19.05
N GLY A 121 -8.30 12.66 -18.91
CA GLY A 121 -8.81 13.97 -18.47
C GLY A 121 -9.02 14.10 -16.97
N SER A 122 -8.59 13.13 -16.17
CA SER A 122 -8.46 13.32 -14.73
C SER A 122 -7.27 14.22 -14.43
N ASP A 123 -7.48 15.36 -13.75
CA ASP A 123 -6.42 16.25 -13.24
C ASP A 123 -5.75 15.64 -11.99
N ILE A 124 -5.29 14.39 -12.07
CA ILE A 124 -4.58 13.72 -10.97
C ILE A 124 -3.11 14.09 -11.05
N LYS A 125 -2.60 14.79 -10.02
CA LYS A 125 -1.17 15.07 -9.91
C LYS A 125 -0.46 13.88 -9.28
N LYS A 126 0.72 13.57 -9.80
CA LYS A 126 1.58 12.49 -9.29
C LYS A 126 1.88 12.63 -7.79
N GLU A 127 2.10 13.87 -7.33
CA GLU A 127 2.37 14.16 -5.91
C GLU A 127 1.19 13.84 -5.00
N GLU A 128 -0.03 14.12 -5.45
CA GLU A 128 -1.25 13.86 -4.67
C GLU A 128 -1.58 12.36 -4.65
N LEU A 129 -1.30 11.65 -5.75
CA LEU A 129 -1.40 10.19 -5.82
C LEU A 129 -0.40 9.51 -4.88
N GLU A 130 0.81 10.04 -4.76
CA GLU A 130 1.86 9.46 -3.91
C GLU A 130 1.51 9.49 -2.42
N ILE A 131 0.73 10.49 -1.99
CA ILE A 131 0.18 10.53 -0.63
C ILE A 131 -0.73 9.32 -0.42
N VAL A 132 -1.66 9.06 -1.35
CA VAL A 132 -2.59 7.92 -1.26
C VAL A 132 -1.84 6.59 -1.34
N ASN A 133 -0.81 6.47 -2.19
CA ASN A 133 0.05 5.29 -2.26
C ASN A 133 0.64 4.96 -0.88
N THR A 134 1.23 5.97 -0.24
CA THR A 134 1.87 5.82 1.06
C THR A 134 0.85 5.40 2.12
N GLU A 135 -0.31 6.06 2.18
CA GLU A 135 -1.38 5.68 3.11
C GLU A 135 -1.86 4.24 2.91
N CYS A 136 -2.02 3.79 1.67
CA CYS A 136 -2.40 2.41 1.35
C CYS A 136 -1.34 1.41 1.83
N ILE A 137 -0.05 1.69 1.63
CA ILE A 137 1.05 0.83 2.08
C ILE A 137 1.04 0.71 3.61
N GLU A 138 0.98 1.83 4.34
CA GLU A 138 0.92 1.80 5.80
C GLU A 138 -0.30 1.01 6.28
N PHE A 139 -1.46 1.25 5.66
CA PHE A 139 -2.68 0.55 6.01
C PHE A 139 -2.55 -0.97 5.84
N LEU A 140 -2.03 -1.45 4.72
CA LEU A 140 -1.92 -2.89 4.45
C LEU A 140 -0.99 -3.57 5.45
N ILE A 141 0.14 -2.95 5.79
CA ILE A 141 1.07 -3.48 6.79
C ILE A 141 0.44 -3.49 8.18
N ASP A 142 -0.21 -2.40 8.60
CA ASP A 142 -0.92 -2.29 9.88
C ASP A 142 -2.01 -3.37 10.07
N HIS A 143 -2.58 -3.88 8.97
CA HIS A 143 -3.66 -4.87 8.98
C HIS A 143 -3.21 -6.29 8.64
N ASN A 144 -1.89 -6.58 8.72
CA ASN A 144 -1.30 -7.89 8.41
C ASN A 144 -1.64 -8.37 6.97
N ALA A 145 -1.73 -7.44 6.03
CA ALA A 145 -1.96 -7.69 4.61
C ALA A 145 -0.65 -7.51 3.83
N GLU A 146 0.45 -8.09 4.33
CA GLU A 146 1.78 -7.86 3.74
C GLU A 146 1.89 -8.45 2.33
N ILE A 147 1.17 -9.53 2.04
CA ILE A 147 1.14 -10.14 0.69
C ILE A 147 0.50 -9.17 -0.30
N ASP A 148 -0.68 -8.62 0.03
CA ASP A 148 -1.34 -7.61 -0.80
C ASP A 148 -0.46 -6.37 -0.99
N CYS A 149 0.29 -5.97 0.06
CA CYS A 149 1.25 -4.87 -0.02
C CYS A 149 2.42 -5.18 -0.96
N ILE A 150 2.96 -6.40 -0.93
CA ILE A 150 4.06 -6.81 -1.80
C ILE A 150 3.59 -6.83 -3.25
N ASP A 151 2.41 -7.40 -3.52
CA ASP A 151 1.83 -7.41 -4.87
C ASP A 151 1.62 -5.99 -5.39
N PHE A 152 1.10 -5.09 -4.54
CA PHE A 152 0.97 -3.68 -4.89
C PHE A 152 2.30 -3.04 -5.25
N LEU A 153 3.32 -3.17 -4.39
CA LEU A 153 4.65 -2.60 -4.61
C LEU A 153 5.34 -3.17 -5.85
N TYR A 154 5.12 -4.44 -6.16
CA TYR A 154 5.65 -5.10 -7.34
C TYR A 154 5.04 -4.48 -8.61
N GLU A 155 3.73 -4.31 -8.63
CA GLU A 155 2.99 -3.75 -9.76
C GLU A 155 3.34 -2.29 -10.06
N ILE A 156 3.57 -1.48 -9.01
CA ILE A 156 4.02 -0.09 -9.17
C ILE A 156 5.55 0.05 -9.31
N LYS A 157 6.29 -1.07 -9.33
CA LYS A 157 7.76 -1.12 -9.47
C LYS A 157 8.52 -0.39 -8.35
N GLU A 158 7.98 -0.38 -7.13
CA GLU A 158 8.57 0.27 -5.95
C GLU A 158 8.93 -0.73 -4.84
N MET A 159 9.38 -1.93 -5.23
CA MET A 159 9.67 -3.02 -4.30
C MET A 159 10.62 -2.66 -3.15
N ASN A 160 11.53 -1.70 -3.33
CA ASN A 160 12.44 -1.25 -2.28
C ASN A 160 11.71 -0.74 -1.02
N ARG A 161 10.48 -0.22 -1.15
CA ARG A 161 9.70 0.30 -0.02
C ARG A 161 9.35 -0.77 1.00
N ILE A 162 9.27 -2.05 0.60
CA ILE A 162 8.98 -3.14 1.54
C ILE A 162 10.07 -3.28 2.60
N ILE A 163 11.32 -2.94 2.27
CA ILE A 163 12.48 -3.13 3.15
C ILE A 163 12.25 -2.40 4.48
N ASP A 164 11.74 -1.17 4.42
CA ASP A 164 11.47 -0.35 5.61
C ASP A 164 10.29 -0.89 6.43
N LYS A 165 9.37 -1.62 5.80
CA LYS A 165 8.16 -2.19 6.44
C LYS A 165 8.37 -3.56 7.09
N VAL A 166 9.49 -4.22 6.83
CA VAL A 166 9.79 -5.51 7.47
C VAL A 166 10.26 -5.32 8.91
N ASP A 167 9.66 -6.08 9.82
CA ASP A 167 10.03 -6.18 11.24
C ASP A 167 10.07 -7.65 11.71
N GLU A 168 10.32 -7.88 13.01
CA GLU A 168 10.40 -9.23 13.57
C GLU A 168 9.08 -10.03 13.51
N TYR A 169 7.93 -9.35 13.45
CA TYR A 169 6.60 -9.97 13.49
C TYR A 169 6.10 -10.40 12.11
N ASN A 170 6.49 -9.67 11.06
CA ASN A 170 6.08 -9.94 9.69
C ASN A 170 7.18 -10.58 8.81
N TYR A 171 8.44 -10.58 9.28
CA TYR A 171 9.60 -11.08 8.53
C TYR A 171 9.38 -12.43 7.86
N GLU A 172 8.92 -13.44 8.61
CA GLU A 172 8.74 -14.79 8.05
C GLU A 172 7.72 -14.82 6.92
N ARG A 173 6.59 -14.10 7.08
CA ARG A 173 5.53 -14.02 6.05
C ARG A 173 6.04 -13.33 4.79
N VAL A 174 6.71 -12.18 4.96
CA VAL A 174 7.28 -11.41 3.85
C VAL A 174 8.33 -12.22 3.11
N MET A 175 9.30 -12.78 3.83
CA MET A 175 10.40 -13.53 3.21
C MET A 175 9.93 -14.80 2.52
N GLN A 176 8.93 -15.50 3.07
CA GLN A 176 8.34 -16.67 2.40
C GLN A 176 7.71 -16.27 1.06
N TYR A 177 6.97 -15.16 1.01
CA TYR A 177 6.35 -14.68 -0.21
C TYR A 177 7.39 -14.23 -1.24
N LEU A 178 8.38 -13.42 -0.82
CA LEU A 178 9.47 -12.97 -1.68
C LEU A 178 10.30 -14.14 -2.23
N LYS A 179 10.55 -15.20 -1.45
CA LYS A 179 11.21 -16.42 -1.96
C LYS A 179 10.44 -17.03 -3.13
N GLY A 180 9.12 -17.08 -3.05
CA GLY A 180 8.25 -17.51 -4.15
C GLY A 180 8.43 -16.64 -5.39
N LEU A 181 8.32 -15.32 -5.23
CA LEU A 181 8.50 -14.34 -6.31
C LEU A 181 9.91 -14.38 -6.93
N SER A 182 10.95 -14.62 -6.12
CA SER A 182 12.35 -14.69 -6.57
C SER A 182 12.66 -15.82 -7.54
N SER A 183 11.71 -16.76 -7.72
CA SER A 183 11.80 -17.83 -8.70
C SER A 183 11.40 -17.35 -10.10
N PHE A 184 10.64 -16.26 -10.19
CA PHE A 184 10.13 -15.68 -11.42
C PHE A 184 10.88 -14.39 -11.79
N ASP A 185 11.22 -13.58 -10.80
CA ASP A 185 11.96 -12.33 -10.98
C ASP A 185 13.25 -12.32 -10.14
N ASN A 186 14.38 -12.14 -10.83
CA ASN A 186 15.67 -12.10 -10.17
C ASN A 186 15.91 -10.81 -9.39
N GLU A 187 15.24 -9.72 -9.71
CA GLU A 187 15.41 -8.42 -9.03
C GLU A 187 14.97 -8.51 -7.56
N ILE A 188 13.99 -9.37 -7.27
CA ILE A 188 13.53 -9.68 -5.90
C ILE A 188 14.65 -10.21 -5.01
N ASN A 189 15.64 -10.91 -5.57
CA ASN A 189 16.78 -11.38 -4.77
C ASN A 189 17.56 -10.20 -4.16
N TYR A 190 17.64 -9.05 -4.82
CA TYR A 190 18.33 -7.88 -4.25
C TYR A 190 17.54 -7.26 -3.10
N VAL A 191 16.21 -7.19 -3.21
CA VAL A 191 15.34 -6.73 -2.12
C VAL A 191 15.46 -7.66 -0.91
N MET A 192 15.46 -8.98 -1.13
CA MET A 192 15.68 -9.98 -0.08
C MET A 192 17.04 -9.84 0.60
N LEU A 193 18.11 -9.52 -0.14
CA LEU A 193 19.43 -9.27 0.44
C LEU A 193 19.41 -8.09 1.40
N GLU A 194 18.76 -6.98 1.02
CA GLU A 194 18.66 -5.81 1.89
C GLU A 194 17.83 -6.09 3.14
N ILE A 195 16.77 -6.91 3.03
CA ILE A 195 16.01 -7.37 4.20
C ILE A 195 16.87 -8.26 5.10
N TYR A 196 17.64 -9.21 4.55
CA TYR A 196 18.52 -10.06 5.36
C TYR A 196 19.56 -9.22 6.12
N LYS A 197 20.14 -8.20 5.49
CA LYS A 197 21.04 -7.26 6.15
C LYS A 197 20.35 -6.51 7.28
N LYS A 198 19.17 -5.92 7.01
CA LYS A 198 18.37 -5.20 8.02
C LYS A 198 18.07 -6.08 9.24
N MET A 199 17.75 -7.35 9.01
CA MET A 199 17.35 -8.31 10.04
C MET A 199 18.52 -9.10 10.63
N ASN A 200 19.77 -8.76 10.28
CA ASN A 200 21.00 -9.43 10.72
C ASN A 200 21.02 -10.96 10.44
N LYS A 201 20.47 -11.38 9.31
CA LYS A 201 20.37 -12.79 8.88
C LYS A 201 21.56 -13.19 8.00
N LEU A 202 22.75 -13.18 8.62
CA LEU A 202 24.03 -13.36 7.92
C LEU A 202 24.11 -14.63 7.06
N ILE A 203 23.64 -15.76 7.60
CA ILE A 203 23.74 -17.05 6.89
C ILE A 203 22.83 -17.06 5.66
N ASP A 204 21.61 -16.55 5.77
CA ASP A 204 20.67 -16.44 4.66
C ASP A 204 21.17 -15.47 3.59
N GLU A 205 21.80 -14.36 4.00
CA GLU A 205 22.48 -13.43 3.10
C GLU A 205 23.58 -14.13 2.28
N VAL A 206 24.47 -14.89 2.93
CA VAL A 206 25.55 -15.63 2.26
C VAL A 206 25.00 -16.68 1.30
N LEU A 207 23.98 -17.44 1.71
CA LEU A 207 23.33 -18.43 0.84
C LEU A 207 22.71 -17.78 -0.39
N LEU A 208 22.14 -16.58 -0.25
CA LEU A 208 21.59 -15.85 -1.38
C LEU A 208 22.70 -15.30 -2.31
N TYR A 209 23.81 -14.81 -1.77
CA TYR A 209 24.98 -14.45 -2.60
C TYR A 209 25.58 -15.63 -3.34
N VAL A 210 25.56 -16.83 -2.73
CA VAL A 210 25.93 -18.09 -3.41
C VAL A 210 24.99 -18.38 -4.58
N LYS A 211 23.67 -18.26 -4.38
CA LYS A 211 22.67 -18.43 -5.46
C LYS A 211 22.93 -17.45 -6.61
N LEU A 212 23.28 -16.20 -6.28
CA LEU A 212 23.60 -15.14 -7.24
C LEU A 212 25.03 -15.24 -7.82
N ARG A 213 25.83 -16.24 -7.41
CA ARG A 213 27.22 -16.47 -7.84
C ARG A 213 28.14 -15.25 -7.61
N ASN A 214 27.87 -14.45 -6.59
CA ASN A 214 28.66 -13.26 -6.28
C ASN A 214 29.70 -13.56 -5.19
N ILE A 215 30.80 -14.20 -5.59
CA ILE A 215 31.86 -14.64 -4.68
C ILE A 215 32.55 -13.44 -4.00
N GLY A 216 32.74 -12.34 -4.72
CA GLY A 216 33.40 -11.15 -4.17
C GLY A 216 32.66 -10.56 -2.96
N LYS A 217 31.32 -10.57 -2.97
CA LYS A 217 30.54 -10.14 -1.79
C LYS A 217 30.66 -11.10 -0.61
N ILE A 218 30.78 -12.39 -0.86
CA ILE A 218 31.00 -13.38 0.21
C ILE A 218 32.37 -13.13 0.86
N GLU A 219 33.41 -12.83 0.07
CA GLU A 219 34.73 -12.47 0.60
C GLU A 219 34.69 -11.20 1.45
N GLU A 220 33.99 -10.16 1.00
CA GLU A 220 33.79 -8.94 1.78
C GLU A 220 33.12 -9.21 3.13
N ILE A 221 32.13 -10.10 3.16
CA ILE A 221 31.42 -10.49 4.40
C ILE A 221 32.38 -11.22 5.34
N ILE A 222 33.13 -12.20 4.84
CA ILE A 222 34.06 -13.01 5.63
C ILE A 222 35.11 -12.14 6.34
N ASN A 223 35.58 -11.09 5.68
CA ASN A 223 36.56 -10.16 6.24
C ASN A 223 35.98 -9.26 7.36
N ARG A 224 34.65 -9.09 7.40
CA ARG A 224 33.96 -8.21 8.37
C ARG A 224 33.41 -8.95 9.59
N VAL A 225 33.20 -10.27 9.48
CA VAL A 225 32.55 -11.08 10.53
C VAL A 225 33.55 -11.68 11.51
N ASP A 226 33.05 -12.12 12.67
CA ASP A 226 33.88 -12.74 13.70
C ASP A 226 34.34 -14.16 13.33
N PHE A 227 35.27 -14.72 14.11
CA PHE A 227 35.82 -16.05 13.85
C PHE A 227 34.76 -17.15 13.81
N HIS A 228 33.75 -17.10 14.68
CA HIS A 228 32.71 -18.14 14.73
C HIS A 228 31.82 -18.10 13.48
N GLN A 229 31.42 -16.91 13.07
CA GLN A 229 30.65 -16.66 11.85
C GLN A 229 31.46 -17.05 10.60
N ARG A 230 32.76 -16.76 10.55
CA ARG A 230 33.65 -17.24 9.47
C ARG A 230 33.66 -18.76 9.39
N CYS A 231 33.81 -19.46 10.52
CA CYS A 231 33.77 -20.92 10.54
C CYS A 231 32.43 -21.49 10.03
N GLN A 232 31.31 -20.87 10.40
CA GLN A 232 29.99 -21.27 9.89
C GLN A 232 29.88 -21.09 8.38
N ILE A 233 30.31 -19.94 7.86
CA ILE A 233 30.32 -19.65 6.42
C ILE A 233 31.24 -20.64 5.68
N ALA A 234 32.45 -20.85 6.17
CA ALA A 234 33.42 -21.79 5.61
C ALA A 234 32.85 -23.21 5.51
N TYR A 235 32.18 -23.67 6.57
CA TYR A 235 31.55 -24.98 6.62
C TYR A 235 30.43 -25.11 5.56
N ILE A 236 29.57 -24.09 5.43
CA ILE A 236 28.49 -24.07 4.43
C ILE A 236 29.06 -24.09 3.02
N LEU A 237 30.06 -23.24 2.72
CA LEU A 237 30.70 -23.19 1.42
C LEU A 237 31.38 -24.51 1.06
N SER A 238 32.06 -25.13 2.02
CA SER A 238 32.67 -26.46 1.86
C SER A 238 31.63 -27.53 1.52
N LYS A 239 30.47 -27.54 2.21
CA LYS A 239 29.37 -28.46 1.91
C LYS A 239 28.77 -28.25 0.53
N LEU A 240 28.78 -27.03 0.03
CA LEU A 240 28.32 -26.67 -1.31
C LEU A 240 29.41 -26.84 -2.38
N ASN A 241 30.62 -27.31 -2.03
CA ASN A 241 31.79 -27.44 -2.89
C ASN A 241 32.20 -26.12 -3.58
N ILE A 242 32.00 -24.99 -2.91
CA ILE A 242 32.38 -23.67 -3.40
C ILE A 242 33.75 -23.32 -2.86
N ARG A 243 34.71 -23.07 -3.75
CA ARG A 243 36.06 -22.65 -3.39
C ARG A 243 36.16 -21.13 -3.48
N ILE A 244 36.62 -20.52 -2.40
CA ILE A 244 36.92 -19.08 -2.33
C ILE A 244 38.43 -18.93 -2.20
N GLU A 245 39.03 -18.02 -2.96
CA GLU A 245 40.48 -17.74 -2.91
C GLU A 245 40.80 -16.67 -1.85
N ASN A 246 40.16 -16.76 -0.68
CA ASN A 246 40.42 -15.84 0.43
C ASN A 246 41.49 -16.44 1.35
N LYS A 247 42.52 -15.65 1.67
CA LYS A 247 43.65 -16.06 2.54
C LYS A 247 43.28 -16.13 4.02
N GLU A 248 42.14 -15.55 4.42
CA GLU A 248 41.65 -15.53 5.81
C GLU A 248 40.69 -16.69 6.16
N LEU A 249 40.42 -17.59 5.20
CA LEU A 249 39.55 -18.76 5.32
C LEU A 249 40.34 -20.05 5.54
#